data_AF-A0A815XMR4-F1
#
_entry.id   AF-A0A815XMR4-F1
#
_cell.length_a   1.000
_cell.length_b   1.000
_cell.length_c   1.000
_cell.angle_alpha   90.00
_cell.angle_beta   90.00
_cell.angle_gamma   90.00
#
_symmetry.space_group_name_H-M   'P 1'
#
loop_
_entity.id
_entity.type
_entity.pdbx_description
1 polymer ?
#
loop_
_entity_poly.entity_id
_entity_poly.type
_entity_poly.pdbx_seq_one_letter_code
_entity_poly.pdbx_strand_id
1 'polypeptide(L)' 'IYIQVTYVEPYFDTSELQHRPTHFDRNYNLKRFMYASPFTMDTNRAHGSLHEQYKRKTILTVERAFPYVKTRI' A
#
# COMPACT_ATOMS: atom_id res chain seq x y z
N ILE A 1 -12.06 10.44 20.66
CA ILE A 1 -11.72 10.33 19.22
C ILE A 1 -10.63 9.29 19.12
N TYR A 2 -10.82 8.23 18.32
CA TYR A 2 -9.76 7.26 18.02
C TYR A 2 -9.21 7.57 16.63
N ILE A 3 -7.89 7.62 16.50
CA ILE A 3 -7.20 7.91 15.23
C ILE A 3 -6.31 6.71 14.89
N GLN A 4 -6.46 6.17 13.69
CA GLN A 4 -5.57 5.14 13.15
C GLN A 4 -4.63 5.78 12.12
N VAL A 5 -3.34 5.48 12.26
CA VAL A 5 -2.30 5.87 11.30
C VAL A 5 -1.63 4.60 10.79
N THR A 6 -1.47 4.47 9.47
CA THR A 6 -0.83 3.32 8.85
C THR A 6 0.05 3.82 7.71
N TYR A 7 1.32 3.40 7.71
CA TYR A 7 2.24 3.70 6.63
C TYR A 7 1.81 2.98 5.34
N VAL A 8 1.93 3.66 4.21
CA VAL A 8 1.60 3.14 2.88
C VAL A 8 2.68 3.52 1.89
N GLU A 9 2.85 2.72 0.84
CA GLU A 9 3.79 2.98 -0.25
C GLU A 9 3.04 3.08 -1.58
N PRO A 10 3.55 3.84 -2.59
CA PRO A 10 2.98 3.82 -3.93
C PRO A 10 2.86 2.40 -4.49
N TYR A 11 1.69 2.06 -5.03
CA TYR A 11 1.44 0.77 -5.64
C TYR A 11 1.40 0.90 -7.16
N PHE A 12 2.17 0.05 -7.83
CA PHE A 12 2.21 -0.09 -9.28
C PHE A 12 2.00 -1.56 -9.65
N ASP A 13 1.23 -1.82 -10.69
CA ASP A 13 1.22 -3.15 -11.28
C ASP A 13 2.47 -3.39 -12.15
N THR A 14 2.63 -4.63 -12.62
CA THR A 14 3.81 -5.03 -13.40
C THR A 14 3.95 -4.23 -14.68
N SER A 15 2.83 -3.89 -15.35
CA SER A 15 2.84 -3.03 -16.53
C SER A 15 3.27 -1.60 -16.22
N GLU A 16 2.78 -1.00 -15.14
CA GLU A 16 3.17 0.35 -14.75
C GLU A 16 4.65 0.44 -14.36
N LEU A 17 5.17 -0.58 -13.67
CA LEU A 17 6.60 -0.63 -13.30
C LEU A 17 7.52 -0.64 -14.52
N GLN A 18 7.10 -1.27 -15.63
CA GLN A 18 7.85 -1.24 -16.89
C GLN A 18 7.94 0.17 -17.48
N HIS A 19 6.90 0.98 -17.31
CA HIS A 19 6.84 2.36 -17.81
C HIS A 19 7.38 3.39 -16.81
N ARG A 20 7.75 2.98 -15.59
CA ARG A 20 8.25 3.85 -14.52
C ARG A 20 9.66 3.43 -14.08
N PRO A 21 10.68 3.58 -14.94
CA PRO A 21 12.04 3.12 -14.66
C PRO A 21 12.75 3.96 -13.60
N THR A 22 12.47 5.27 -13.53
CA THR A 22 13.22 6.17 -12.64
C THR A 22 12.53 6.39 -11.30
N HIS A 23 13.29 6.91 -10.33
CA HIS A 23 12.73 7.36 -9.05
C HIS A 23 11.65 8.44 -9.25
N PHE A 24 11.87 9.38 -10.18
CA PHE A 24 10.88 10.43 -10.47
C PHE A 24 9.58 9.83 -10.99
N ASP A 25 9.66 8.90 -11.94
CA ASP A 25 8.47 8.24 -12.50
C ASP A 25 7.66 7.48 -11.44
N ARG A 26 8.32 7.00 -10.39
CA ARG A 26 7.69 6.30 -9.25
C ARG A 26 7.16 7.23 -8.16
N ASN A 27 7.36 8.54 -8.30
CA ASN A 27 6.92 9.56 -7.33
C ASN A 27 5.98 10.63 -7.94
N TYR A 28 5.62 10.49 -9.21
CA TYR A 28 4.69 11.39 -9.90
C TYR A 28 3.43 10.64 -10.37
N ASN A 29 2.29 11.34 -10.41
CA ASN A 29 0.99 10.79 -10.81
C ASN A 29 0.64 9.50 -10.03
N LEU A 30 0.69 9.59 -8.69
CA LEU A 30 0.46 8.48 -7.76
C LEU A 30 -1.00 8.43 -7.32
N LYS A 31 -1.72 7.38 -7.74
CA LYS A 31 -3.15 7.21 -7.42
C LYS A 31 -3.44 6.01 -6.52
N ARG A 32 -2.52 5.05 -6.45
CA ARG A 32 -2.68 3.82 -5.68
C ARG A 32 -1.59 3.70 -4.63
N PHE A 33 -1.97 3.26 -3.43
CA PHE A 33 -1.08 3.05 -2.30
C PHE A 33 -1.35 1.69 -1.67
N MET A 34 -0.33 1.01 -1.16
CA MET A 34 -0.47 -0.30 -0.55
C MET A 34 0.15 -0.34 0.84
N TYR A 35 -0.53 -1.02 1.76
CA TYR A 35 0.05 -1.51 3.01
C TYR A 35 -0.22 -3.00 3.15
N ALA A 36 0.56 -3.64 4.02
CA ALA A 36 0.41 -5.06 4.32
C ALA A 36 0.12 -5.26 5.81
N SER A 37 -0.82 -6.16 6.10
CA SER A 37 -1.12 -6.59 7.47
C SER A 37 -0.88 -8.09 7.61
N PRO A 38 -0.12 -8.53 8.62
CA PRO A 38 0.11 -9.94 8.88
C PRO A 38 -1.13 -10.54 9.57
N PHE A 39 -1.45 -11.80 9.27
CA PHE A 39 -2.51 -12.55 9.95
C PHE A 39 -2.23 -14.06 9.87
N THR A 40 -2.86 -14.84 10.75
CA THR A 40 -2.90 -16.31 10.69
C THR A 40 -4.32 -16.77 10.40
N MET A 41 -4.52 -17.79 9.56
CA MET A 41 -5.86 -18.27 9.20
C MET A 41 -6.62 -18.86 10.42
N ASP A 42 -5.95 -19.69 11.22
CA ASP A 42 -6.63 -20.47 12.26
C ASP A 42 -7.00 -19.66 13.50
N THR A 43 -6.11 -18.76 13.93
CA THR A 43 -6.28 -18.02 15.20
C THR A 43 -6.63 -16.55 15.01
N ASN A 44 -6.66 -16.04 13.77
CA ASN A 44 -6.77 -14.60 13.44
C ASN A 44 -5.78 -13.69 14.18
N ARG A 45 -4.70 -14.24 14.75
CA ARG A 45 -3.61 -13.47 15.36
C ARG A 45 -2.79 -12.80 14.27
N ALA A 46 -2.13 -11.70 14.63
CA ALA A 46 -1.22 -11.01 13.72
C ALA A 46 -0.01 -11.90 13.36
N HIS A 47 0.52 -12.63 14.34
CA HIS A 47 1.77 -13.38 14.22
C HIS A 47 1.62 -14.85 14.63
N GLY A 48 2.27 -15.74 13.87
CA GLY A 48 2.32 -17.18 14.10
C GLY A 48 3.62 -17.79 13.56
N SER A 49 3.65 -19.12 13.48
CA SER A 49 4.76 -19.85 12.87
C SER A 49 4.84 -19.57 11.36
N LEU A 50 5.99 -19.82 10.74
CA LEU A 50 6.21 -19.50 9.32
C LEU A 50 5.15 -20.13 8.39
N HIS A 51 4.74 -21.36 8.66
CA HIS A 51 3.74 -22.09 7.85
C HIS A 51 2.31 -21.60 8.08
N GLU A 52 2.06 -20.87 9.17
CA GLU A 52 0.75 -20.33 9.54
C GLU A 52 0.63 -18.84 9.18
N GLN A 53 1.74 -18.19 8.80
CA GLN A 53 1.80 -16.75 8.62
C GLN A 53 1.36 -16.35 7.21
N TYR A 54 0.30 -15.56 7.15
CA TYR A 54 -0.20 -14.94 5.92
C TYR A 54 0.01 -13.42 5.95
N LYS A 55 -0.06 -12.82 4.76
CA LYS A 55 0.07 -11.38 4.55
C LYS A 55 -1.05 -10.89 3.65
N ARG A 56 -1.91 -10.02 4.18
CA ARG A 56 -2.95 -9.33 3.39
C ARG A 56 -2.39 -8.02 2.86
N LYS A 57 -2.34 -7.86 1.54
CA LYS A 57 -2.02 -6.59 0.89
C LYS A 57 -3.31 -5.84 0.59
N THR A 58 -3.44 -4.63 1.12
CA THR A 58 -4.58 -3.74 0.84
C THR A 58 -4.11 -2.64 -0.09
N ILE A 59 -4.83 -2.44 -1.21
CA ILE A 59 -4.55 -1.36 -2.16
C ILE A 59 -5.65 -0.31 -2.00
N LEU A 60 -5.23 0.92 -1.68
CA LEU A 60 -6.08 2.10 -1.58
C LEU A 60 -5.96 2.90 -2.87
N THR A 61 -7.09 3.35 -3.41
CA THR A 61 -7.12 4.27 -4.55
C THR A 61 -7.68 5.61 -4.09
N VAL A 62 -6.93 6.69 -4.32
CA VAL A 62 -7.37 8.05 -3.97
C VAL A 62 -8.12 8.71 -5.12
N GLU A 63 -8.95 9.72 -4.81
CA GLU A 63 -9.74 10.46 -5.80
C GLU A 63 -8.84 11.15 -6.84
N ARG A 64 -7.74 11.76 -6.38
CA ARG A 64 -6.80 12.54 -7.22
C ARG A 64 -5.38 12.05 -7.00
N ALA A 65 -4.55 12.13 -8.04
CA ALA A 65 -3.18 11.65 -7.96
C ALA A 65 -2.26 12.66 -7.26
N PHE A 66 -1.24 12.17 -6.55
CA PHE A 66 -0.14 12.98 -6.04
C PHE A 66 0.97 13.17 -7.10
N PRO A 67 1.70 14.29 -7.09
CA PRO A 67 1.52 15.46 -6.23
C PRO A 67 0.21 16.20 -6.54
N TYR A 68 -0.40 16.77 -5.51
CA TYR A 68 -1.66 17.53 -5.61
C TYR A 68 -1.56 18.82 -4.77
N VAL A 69 -2.46 19.78 -5.02
CA VAL A 69 -2.48 21.06 -4.29
C VAL A 69 -2.74 20.88 -2.78
N LYS A 70 -3.33 19.75 -2.37
CA LYS A 70 -3.51 19.36 -0.97
C LYS A 70 -2.53 18.25 -0.58
N THR A 71 -2.10 18.28 0.68
CA THR A 71 -1.21 17.27 1.27
C THR A 71 -1.93 16.01 1.76
N ARG A 72 -3.26 16.01 1.72
CA ARG A 72 -4.14 14.89 2.08
C ARG A 72 -5.36 14.86 1.16
N ILE A 73 -5.83 13.66 0.84
CA ILE A 73 -7.01 13.38 0.03
C ILE A 73 -7.90 12.44 0.83
#